data_AF-A0A094EXQ6-F1
#
_entry.id   AF-A0A094EXQ6-F1
#
_cell.length_a   1.000
_cell.length_b   1.000
_cell.length_c   1.000
_cell.angle_alpha   90.00
_cell.angle_beta   90.00
_cell.angle_gamma   90.00
#
_symmetry.space_group_name_H-M   'P 1'
#
loop_
_entity.id
_entity.type
_entity.pdbx_description
1 polymer ?
#
loop_
_entity_poly.entity_id
_entity_poly.type
_entity_poly.pdbx_seq_one_letter_code
_entity_poly.pdbx_strand_id
1 'polypeptide(L)'
;MGENNLCDKITTDGDIILVIGPDEARLCVNSILLQTASKVFKAMLGPHYKEGQSSSLNGSKKEILLPEDDVDAMTITCAVIHHRNDIIPEGISSNEVLQISVLADKYDCKVALKHAIHHWLDHRKAVSLKDLMALMTAAYLLNQAQAFSAITYTMMMEHAGSYLPFAQDQIDFGVPWELFYLLGVKRDLLHQQLDYIISVKHGYEDCPCGFQSKSAYSYLGQLSNEGLLLAPYIDRETALNRINKIEKIGAPIEVEGSTTCKSYRWHRPAYSRETTLNELQGLKDGKGLCLNCISGGSPVYSEKACSIKH
;
A
#
# COMPACT_ATOMS: atom_id res chain seq x y z
N MET A 1 -28.68 33.04 -6.94
CA MET A 1 -27.38 33.65 -6.59
C MET A 1 -27.18 33.44 -5.10
N GLY A 2 -26.37 32.47 -4.72
CA GLY A 2 -26.21 32.07 -3.31
C GLY A 2 -25.44 30.76 -3.15
N GLU A 3 -24.26 30.68 -3.75
CA GLU A 3 -23.24 29.67 -3.42
C GLU A 3 -21.91 30.41 -3.21
N ASN A 4 -21.89 31.28 -2.21
CA ASN A 4 -20.65 31.75 -1.61
C ASN A 4 -20.43 30.90 -0.37
N ASN A 5 -19.47 29.95 -0.42
CA ASN A 5 -18.60 29.62 0.71
C ASN A 5 -17.52 28.60 0.32
N LEU A 6 -16.39 29.09 -0.19
CA LEU A 6 -15.24 29.09 0.73
C LEU A 6 -14.64 30.50 0.85
N CYS A 7 -15.47 31.50 1.21
CA CYS A 7 -15.05 32.91 1.32
C CYS A 7 -14.14 33.21 2.54
N ASP A 8 -13.82 32.24 3.39
CA ASP A 8 -12.80 32.29 4.46
C ASP A 8 -11.54 31.44 4.12
N LYS A 9 -11.25 31.30 2.83
CA LYS A 9 -10.84 30.05 2.18
C LYS A 9 -9.68 29.25 2.77
N ILE A 10 -8.75 29.89 3.49
CA ILE A 10 -7.86 29.21 4.46
C ILE A 10 -7.65 30.11 5.70
N THR A 11 -7.43 31.41 5.54
CA THR A 11 -7.55 32.35 6.66
C THR A 11 -7.99 33.75 6.22
N THR A 12 -8.68 34.48 7.09
CA THR A 12 -9.18 35.85 6.83
C THR A 12 -8.06 36.90 6.92
N ASP A 13 -7.05 36.65 7.75
CA ASP A 13 -5.91 37.53 8.03
C ASP A 13 -4.64 37.19 7.23
N GLY A 14 -4.74 36.32 6.22
CA GLY A 14 -3.60 35.92 5.39
C GLY A 14 -2.95 37.12 4.69
N ASP A 15 -1.64 37.08 4.50
CA ASP A 15 -0.83 38.16 3.92
C ASP A 15 -0.51 37.95 2.43
N ILE A 16 -0.76 36.74 1.92
CA ILE A 16 -0.60 36.40 0.50
C ILE A 16 -1.83 35.65 -0.05
N ILE A 17 -1.94 35.59 -1.37
CA ILE A 17 -2.94 34.85 -2.14
C ILE A 17 -2.22 33.88 -3.07
N LEU A 18 -2.52 32.58 -2.95
CA LEU A 18 -2.13 31.58 -3.94
C LEU A 18 -3.20 31.56 -5.04
N VAL A 19 -2.77 31.61 -6.30
CA VAL A 19 -3.63 31.49 -7.49
C VAL A 19 -3.28 30.17 -8.16
N ILE A 20 -4.17 29.18 -8.06
CA ILE A 20 -3.85 27.76 -8.28
C ILE A 20 -4.63 27.20 -9.46
N GLY A 21 -3.95 26.41 -10.28
CA GLY A 21 -4.57 25.68 -11.38
C GLY A 21 -5.01 26.57 -12.56
N PRO A 22 -5.57 25.95 -13.61
CA PRO A 22 -6.01 26.65 -14.82
C PRO A 22 -7.24 27.54 -14.58
N ASP A 23 -8.04 27.22 -13.58
CA ASP A 23 -9.24 27.98 -13.19
C ASP A 23 -8.92 29.16 -12.24
N GLU A 24 -7.64 29.42 -11.98
CA GLU A 24 -7.14 30.50 -11.13
C GLU A 24 -7.80 30.54 -9.74
N ALA A 25 -7.95 29.38 -9.10
CA ALA A 25 -8.54 29.27 -7.78
C ALA A 25 -7.71 30.06 -6.74
N ARG A 26 -8.37 30.90 -5.94
CA ARG A 26 -7.70 31.85 -5.04
C ARG A 26 -7.79 31.39 -3.58
N LEU A 27 -6.64 31.16 -2.94
CA LEU A 27 -6.54 30.82 -1.51
C LEU A 27 -5.76 31.89 -0.74
N CYS A 28 -6.36 32.45 0.31
CA CYS A 28 -5.69 33.40 1.18
C CYS A 28 -5.01 32.68 2.35
N VAL A 29 -3.69 32.85 2.47
CA VAL A 29 -2.82 32.09 3.39
C VAL A 29 -1.83 33.01 4.11
N ASN A 30 -1.27 32.53 5.22
CA ASN A 30 -0.22 33.18 5.98
C ASN A 30 1.16 32.66 5.51
N SER A 31 1.98 33.58 5.00
CA SER A 31 3.30 33.28 4.45
C SER A 31 4.23 32.66 5.49
N ILE A 32 4.20 33.11 6.75
CA ILE A 32 5.07 32.60 7.82
C ILE A 32 4.75 31.12 8.10
N LEU A 33 3.48 30.73 8.10
CA LEU A 33 3.08 29.34 8.30
C LEU A 33 3.59 28.45 7.15
N LEU A 34 3.44 28.90 5.90
CA LEU A 34 3.99 28.17 4.75
C LEU A 34 5.51 28.05 4.81
N GLN A 35 6.23 29.15 5.07
CA GLN A 35 7.69 29.16 5.17
C GLN A 35 8.21 28.28 6.32
N THR A 36 7.44 28.16 7.41
CA THR A 36 7.78 27.30 8.55
C THR A 36 7.54 25.84 8.22
N ALA A 37 6.45 25.53 7.49
CA ALA A 37 6.07 24.19 7.12
C ALA A 37 6.90 23.60 5.96
N SER A 38 7.48 24.45 5.10
CA SER A 38 8.07 24.06 3.82
C SER A 38 9.36 24.84 3.53
N LYS A 39 10.44 24.11 3.21
CA LYS A 39 11.68 24.73 2.75
C LYS A 39 11.51 25.39 1.37
N VAL A 40 10.66 24.83 0.52
CA VAL A 40 10.39 25.35 -0.83
C VAL A 40 9.62 26.66 -0.76
N PHE A 41 8.55 26.73 0.04
CA PHE A 41 7.85 28.00 0.28
C PHE A 41 8.75 29.01 0.99
N LYS A 42 9.63 28.58 1.91
CA LYS A 42 10.63 29.46 2.52
C LYS A 42 11.58 30.07 1.49
N ALA A 43 12.04 29.29 0.53
CA ALA A 43 12.88 29.80 -0.54
C ALA A 43 12.07 30.73 -1.46
N MET A 44 10.93 30.26 -1.97
CA MET A 44 10.04 30.98 -2.89
C MET A 44 9.61 32.34 -2.33
N LEU A 45 9.21 32.41 -1.06
CA LEU A 45 8.75 33.63 -0.41
C LEU A 45 9.90 34.44 0.22
N GLY A 46 11.15 33.99 0.05
CA GLY A 46 12.34 34.65 0.55
C GLY A 46 12.79 35.83 -0.33
N PRO A 47 13.66 36.72 0.19
CA PRO A 47 14.04 37.97 -0.48
C PRO A 47 14.75 37.80 -1.83
N HIS A 48 15.25 36.60 -2.12
CA HIS A 48 16.00 36.29 -3.34
C HIS A 48 15.12 36.05 -4.57
N TYR A 49 13.82 35.82 -4.37
CA TYR A 49 12.88 35.54 -5.46
C TYR A 49 11.91 36.71 -5.64
N LYS A 50 11.40 36.87 -6.87
CA LYS A 50 10.42 37.92 -7.18
C LYS A 50 9.17 37.76 -6.31
N GLU A 51 8.85 36.51 -5.98
CA GLU A 51 7.79 36.02 -5.11
C GLU A 51 7.97 36.41 -3.64
N GLY A 52 9.19 36.72 -3.17
CA GLY A 52 9.44 37.24 -1.82
C GLY A 52 9.78 38.73 -1.72
N GLN A 53 10.13 39.39 -2.83
CA GLN A 53 10.38 40.85 -2.82
C GLN A 53 9.07 41.64 -2.69
N SER A 54 9.00 42.52 -1.69
CA SER A 54 7.83 43.34 -1.38
C SER A 54 7.69 44.49 -2.37
N SER A 55 6.74 44.39 -3.29
CA SER A 55 6.28 45.53 -4.10
C SER A 55 4.76 45.49 -4.25
N SER A 56 4.03 45.59 -3.14
CA SER A 56 2.63 46.00 -3.23
C SER A 56 2.58 47.52 -3.29
N LEU A 57 2.53 48.05 -4.50
CA LEU A 57 2.44 49.50 -4.73
C LEU A 57 1.13 50.09 -4.19
N ASN A 58 0.10 49.26 -3.92
CA ASN A 58 -1.28 49.70 -3.70
C ASN A 58 -1.97 49.06 -2.47
N GLY A 59 -1.25 48.40 -1.56
CA GLY A 59 -1.84 47.77 -0.37
C GLY A 59 -2.62 46.47 -0.61
N SER A 60 -2.58 45.93 -1.83
CA SER A 60 -3.14 44.61 -2.16
C SER A 60 -2.25 43.47 -1.65
N LYS A 61 -2.85 42.36 -1.22
CA LYS A 61 -2.12 41.12 -0.87
C LYS A 61 -1.34 40.62 -2.10
N LYS A 62 -0.17 40.03 -1.86
CA LYS A 62 0.68 39.52 -2.94
C LYS A 62 0.11 38.23 -3.52
N GLU A 63 0.08 38.12 -4.85
CA GLU A 63 -0.36 36.92 -5.56
C GLU A 63 0.83 36.06 -5.97
N ILE A 64 0.73 34.76 -5.71
CA ILE A 64 1.71 33.74 -6.10
C ILE A 64 0.99 32.79 -7.08
N LEU A 65 1.48 32.73 -8.31
CA LEU A 65 0.87 31.94 -9.38
C LEU A 65 1.40 30.50 -9.36
N LEU A 66 0.49 29.54 -9.24
CA LEU A 66 0.74 28.10 -9.19
C LEU A 66 -0.14 27.36 -10.23
N PRO A 67 0.01 27.66 -11.54
CA PRO A 67 -0.94 27.21 -12.57
C PRO A 67 -0.93 25.70 -12.82
N GLU A 68 0.13 25.01 -12.42
CA GLU A 68 0.32 23.56 -12.61
C GLU A 68 -0.14 22.72 -11.40
N ASP A 69 -0.50 23.36 -10.28
CA ASP A 69 -0.86 22.66 -9.06
C ASP A 69 -2.36 22.32 -9.01
N ASP A 70 -2.65 21.17 -8.40
CA ASP A 70 -4.01 20.73 -8.14
C ASP A 70 -4.67 21.56 -7.03
N VAL A 71 -5.87 22.07 -7.32
CA VAL A 71 -6.60 23.01 -6.46
C VAL A 71 -7.01 22.33 -5.15
N ASP A 72 -7.54 21.11 -5.22
CA ASP A 72 -8.09 20.41 -4.05
C ASP A 72 -6.97 19.95 -3.12
N ALA A 73 -5.90 19.37 -3.67
CA ALA A 73 -4.73 18.96 -2.92
C ALA A 73 -4.01 20.15 -2.27
N MET A 74 -3.92 21.30 -2.95
CA MET A 74 -3.32 22.51 -2.38
C MET A 74 -4.20 23.09 -1.27
N THR A 75 -5.53 23.06 -1.45
CA THR A 75 -6.49 23.49 -0.43
C THR A 75 -6.33 22.67 0.85
N ILE A 76 -6.31 21.34 0.74
CA ILE A 76 -6.13 20.44 1.90
C ILE A 76 -4.76 20.62 2.55
N THR A 77 -3.70 20.72 1.74
CA THR A 77 -2.33 20.94 2.23
C THR A 77 -2.24 22.21 3.06
N CYS A 78 -2.76 23.32 2.53
CA CYS A 78 -2.75 24.58 3.23
C CYS A 78 -3.70 24.58 4.43
N ALA A 79 -4.85 23.89 4.38
CA ALA A 79 -5.75 23.73 5.53
C ALA A 79 -5.03 23.05 6.71
N VAL A 80 -4.27 21.98 6.47
CA VAL A 80 -3.44 21.32 7.51
C VAL A 80 -2.40 22.30 8.07
N ILE A 81 -1.66 23.00 7.21
CA ILE A 81 -0.61 23.95 7.62
C ILE A 81 -1.19 25.11 8.47
N HIS A 82 -2.42 25.53 8.18
CA HIS A 82 -3.10 26.61 8.90
C HIS A 82 -3.97 26.12 10.06
N HIS A 83 -3.86 24.86 10.44
CA HIS A 83 -4.65 24.23 11.50
C HIS A 83 -6.17 24.29 11.28
N ARG A 84 -6.60 24.44 10.02
CA ARG A 84 -8.00 24.41 9.58
C ARG A 84 -8.44 23.00 9.25
N ASN A 85 -8.23 22.06 10.18
CA ASN A 85 -8.69 20.68 9.98
C ASN A 85 -10.22 20.57 9.97
N ASP A 86 -10.94 21.60 10.43
CA ASP A 86 -12.40 21.73 10.42
C ASP A 86 -13.02 21.74 9.02
N ILE A 87 -12.24 22.13 8.00
CA ILE A 87 -12.72 22.20 6.61
C ILE A 87 -12.25 21.01 5.76
N ILE A 88 -11.45 20.10 6.32
CA ILE A 88 -11.00 18.91 5.62
C ILE A 88 -12.14 17.88 5.62
N PRO A 89 -12.51 17.30 4.47
CA PRO A 89 -13.52 16.26 4.40
C PRO A 89 -13.17 15.06 5.31
N GLU A 90 -14.17 14.45 5.95
CA GLU A 90 -13.96 13.25 6.76
C GLU A 90 -13.45 12.06 5.94
N GLY A 91 -13.81 11.99 4.66
CA GLY A 91 -13.36 10.98 3.72
C GLY A 91 -12.52 11.61 2.61
N ILE A 92 -11.29 11.13 2.46
CA ILE A 92 -10.39 11.46 1.35
C ILE A 92 -10.13 10.19 0.55
N SER A 93 -10.31 10.25 -0.76
CA SER A 93 -10.05 9.13 -1.66
C SER A 93 -8.55 8.88 -1.84
N SER A 94 -8.18 7.64 -2.18
CA SER A 94 -6.79 7.26 -2.43
C SER A 94 -6.09 8.13 -3.48
N ASN A 95 -6.83 8.60 -4.48
CA ASN A 95 -6.30 9.50 -5.51
C ASN A 95 -6.03 10.90 -4.95
N GLU A 96 -6.92 11.45 -4.13
CA GLU A 96 -6.68 12.74 -3.45
C GLU A 96 -5.47 12.63 -2.50
N VAL A 97 -5.34 11.52 -1.77
CA VAL A 97 -4.16 11.26 -0.92
C VAL A 97 -2.87 11.27 -1.76
N LEU A 98 -2.89 10.68 -2.95
CA LEU A 98 -1.76 10.73 -3.88
C LEU A 98 -1.45 12.16 -4.32
N GLN A 99 -2.44 12.96 -4.75
CA GLN A 99 -2.21 14.34 -5.17
C GLN A 99 -1.65 15.21 -4.04
N ILE A 100 -2.16 15.05 -2.82
CA ILE A 100 -1.62 15.72 -1.63
C ILE A 100 -0.16 15.29 -1.39
N SER A 101 0.15 14.01 -1.59
CA SER A 101 1.50 13.47 -1.42
C SER A 101 2.49 14.01 -2.45
N VAL A 102 2.06 14.18 -3.70
CA VAL A 102 2.83 14.82 -4.77
C VAL A 102 3.14 16.27 -4.42
N LEU A 103 2.15 17.05 -3.94
CA LEU A 103 2.40 18.41 -3.47
C LEU A 103 3.32 18.44 -2.25
N ALA A 104 3.14 17.53 -1.30
CA ALA A 104 3.95 17.46 -0.10
C ALA A 104 5.42 17.13 -0.39
N ASP A 105 5.67 16.32 -1.41
CA ASP A 105 7.01 16.07 -1.95
C ASP A 105 7.55 17.28 -2.70
N LYS A 106 6.79 17.84 -3.65
CA LYS A 106 7.14 19.03 -4.44
C LYS A 106 7.53 20.22 -3.57
N TYR A 107 6.78 20.49 -2.52
CA TYR A 107 6.99 21.62 -1.61
C TYR A 107 7.80 21.25 -0.35
N ASP A 108 8.28 20.02 -0.18
CA ASP A 108 9.02 19.58 1.01
C ASP A 108 8.28 19.95 2.34
N CYS A 109 6.98 19.66 2.41
CA CYS A 109 6.15 19.93 3.60
C CYS A 109 5.64 18.66 4.32
N LYS A 110 6.29 17.51 4.03
CA LYS A 110 5.97 16.18 4.60
C LYS A 110 5.91 16.18 6.13
N VAL A 111 6.74 16.98 6.80
CA VAL A 111 6.77 17.08 8.27
C VAL A 111 5.48 17.69 8.81
N ALA A 112 4.99 18.76 8.19
CA ALA A 112 3.75 19.43 8.60
C ALA A 112 2.53 18.51 8.42
N LEU A 113 2.55 17.68 7.37
CA LEU A 113 1.45 16.77 7.03
C LEU A 113 1.56 15.39 7.70
N LYS A 114 2.63 15.11 8.45
CA LYS A 114 2.98 13.75 8.93
C LYS A 114 1.81 12.99 9.56
N HIS A 115 1.05 13.64 10.44
CA HIS A 115 -0.06 12.99 11.14
C HIS A 115 -1.29 12.79 10.26
N ALA A 116 -1.62 13.78 9.42
CA ALA A 116 -2.72 13.69 8.49
C ALA A 116 -2.48 12.57 7.45
N ILE A 117 -1.28 12.54 6.87
CA ILE A 117 -0.80 11.48 5.97
C ILE A 117 -0.93 10.09 6.62
N HIS A 118 -0.49 9.95 7.87
CA HIS A 118 -0.54 8.64 8.54
C HIS A 118 -1.98 8.13 8.65
N HIS A 119 -2.94 9.02 8.88
CA HIS A 119 -4.36 8.68 8.89
C HIS A 119 -4.89 8.34 7.49
N TRP A 120 -4.49 9.11 6.47
CA TRP A 120 -4.97 8.96 5.10
C TRP A 120 -4.38 7.75 4.35
N LEU A 121 -3.24 7.22 4.79
CA LEU A 121 -2.63 6.01 4.22
C LEU A 121 -3.28 4.69 4.70
N ASP A 122 -4.48 4.75 5.28
CA ASP A 122 -5.25 3.57 5.65
C ASP A 122 -5.80 2.82 4.42
N HIS A 123 -5.10 1.76 4.04
CA HIS A 123 -5.44 0.94 2.88
C HIS A 123 -6.60 -0.03 3.10
N ARG A 124 -7.12 -0.19 4.32
CA ARG A 124 -8.22 -1.13 4.60
C ARG A 124 -9.53 -0.75 3.91
N LYS A 125 -9.66 0.51 3.47
CA LYS A 125 -10.81 1.02 2.73
C LYS A 125 -10.58 1.00 1.21
N ALA A 126 -9.40 0.62 0.73
CA ALA A 126 -9.12 0.52 -0.69
C ALA A 126 -9.97 -0.61 -1.30
N VAL A 127 -10.66 -0.33 -2.41
CA VAL A 127 -11.57 -1.29 -3.06
C VAL A 127 -11.01 -1.82 -4.37
N SER A 128 -9.93 -1.21 -4.88
CA SER A 128 -9.32 -1.57 -6.16
C SER A 128 -7.80 -1.58 -6.07
N LEU A 129 -7.17 -2.27 -7.02
CA LEU A 129 -5.71 -2.18 -7.20
C LEU A 129 -5.28 -0.73 -7.46
N LYS A 130 -6.06 0.04 -8.21
CA LYS A 130 -5.75 1.45 -8.50
C LYS A 130 -5.65 2.27 -7.21
N ASP A 131 -6.55 2.03 -6.25
CA ASP A 131 -6.50 2.67 -4.93
C ASP A 131 -5.24 2.28 -4.16
N LEU A 132 -4.91 0.98 -4.13
CA LEU A 132 -3.70 0.50 -3.48
C LEU A 132 -2.42 1.07 -4.13
N MET A 133 -2.39 1.18 -5.46
CA MET A 133 -1.27 1.78 -6.20
C MET A 133 -1.11 3.27 -5.85
N ALA A 134 -2.21 4.02 -5.75
CA ALA A 134 -2.18 5.42 -5.35
C ALA A 134 -1.65 5.58 -3.91
N LEU A 135 -2.14 4.77 -2.97
CA LEU A 135 -1.65 4.79 -1.57
C LEU A 135 -0.19 4.33 -1.46
N MET A 136 0.22 3.33 -2.24
CA MET A 136 1.61 2.85 -2.28
C MET A 136 2.55 3.97 -2.75
N THR A 137 2.18 4.68 -3.82
CA THR A 137 2.96 5.81 -4.33
C THR A 137 2.97 6.97 -3.35
N ALA A 138 1.85 7.29 -2.71
CA ALA A 138 1.79 8.27 -1.64
C ALA A 138 2.76 7.91 -0.50
N ALA A 139 2.73 6.66 -0.02
CA ALA A 139 3.64 6.20 1.03
C ALA A 139 5.11 6.22 0.60
N TYR A 140 5.40 5.94 -0.68
CA TYR A 140 6.74 6.05 -1.27
C TYR A 140 7.25 7.50 -1.25
N LEU A 141 6.50 8.43 -1.86
CA LEU A 141 6.85 9.86 -1.93
C LEU A 141 7.07 10.46 -0.54
N LEU A 142 6.27 10.03 0.44
CA LEU A 142 6.25 10.58 1.78
C LEU A 142 7.23 9.90 2.76
N ASN A 143 8.02 8.93 2.29
CA ASN A 143 8.93 8.13 3.12
C ASN A 143 8.22 7.40 4.29
N GLN A 144 6.98 6.95 4.09
CA GLN A 144 6.17 6.26 5.10
C GLN A 144 6.38 4.75 5.04
N ALA A 145 7.54 4.28 5.50
CA ALA A 145 7.98 2.88 5.36
C ALA A 145 6.99 1.83 5.89
N GLN A 146 6.33 2.09 7.02
CA GLN A 146 5.36 1.15 7.61
C GLN A 146 4.10 1.02 6.75
N ALA A 147 3.52 2.15 6.33
CA ALA A 147 2.36 2.16 5.46
C ALA A 147 2.69 1.51 4.11
N PHE A 148 3.84 1.86 3.53
CA PHE A 148 4.33 1.29 2.29
C PHE A 148 4.45 -0.24 2.34
N SER A 149 5.05 -0.78 3.41
CA SER A 149 5.19 -2.22 3.59
C SER A 149 3.82 -2.91 3.76
N ALA A 150 2.90 -2.31 4.52
CA ALA A 150 1.55 -2.87 4.69
C ALA A 150 0.75 -2.86 3.38
N ILE A 151 0.75 -1.74 2.65
CA ILE A 151 0.03 -1.61 1.37
C ILE A 151 0.55 -2.61 0.35
N THR A 152 1.88 -2.68 0.16
CA THR A 152 2.48 -3.63 -0.78
C THR A 152 2.23 -5.08 -0.39
N TYR A 153 2.12 -5.38 0.91
CA TYR A 153 1.73 -6.71 1.36
C TYR A 153 0.30 -7.05 0.96
N THR A 154 -0.65 -6.13 1.18
CA THR A 154 -2.04 -6.28 0.75
C THR A 154 -2.13 -6.48 -0.76
N MET A 155 -1.35 -5.73 -1.55
CA MET A 155 -1.28 -5.92 -3.01
C MET A 155 -0.76 -7.31 -3.40
N MET A 156 0.18 -7.90 -2.66
CA MET A 156 0.67 -9.26 -2.90
C MET A 156 -0.38 -10.32 -2.50
N MET A 157 -1.18 -10.06 -1.47
CA MET A 157 -2.19 -10.99 -0.97
C MET A 157 -3.47 -10.99 -1.82
N GLU A 158 -3.86 -9.82 -2.33
CA GLU A 158 -5.18 -9.57 -2.90
C GLU A 158 -5.19 -9.32 -4.41
N HIS A 159 -4.02 -9.25 -5.06
CA HIS A 159 -3.94 -9.11 -6.52
C HIS A 159 -3.18 -10.25 -7.18
N ALA A 160 -3.79 -10.87 -8.18
CA ALA A 160 -3.22 -12.03 -8.88
C ALA A 160 -2.65 -11.69 -10.28
N GLY A 161 -3.02 -10.55 -10.85
CA GLY A 161 -2.66 -10.14 -12.21
C GLY A 161 -1.32 -9.39 -12.31
N SER A 162 -0.92 -8.96 -13.50
CA SER A 162 0.25 -8.09 -13.65
C SER A 162 0.01 -6.72 -12.98
N TYR A 163 1.06 -6.13 -12.41
CA TYR A 163 1.05 -4.74 -11.92
C TYR A 163 1.40 -3.74 -13.03
N LEU A 164 2.06 -4.19 -14.10
CA LEU A 164 2.57 -3.34 -15.17
C LEU A 164 1.51 -2.49 -15.89
N PRO A 165 0.26 -2.98 -16.16
CA PRO A 165 -0.76 -2.16 -16.81
C PRO A 165 -1.14 -0.90 -16.05
N PHE A 166 -0.82 -0.83 -14.76
CA PHE A 166 -1.14 0.30 -13.90
C PHE A 166 0.10 1.15 -13.60
N ALA A 167 1.31 0.65 -13.87
CA ALA A 167 2.56 1.23 -13.38
C ALA A 167 2.91 2.60 -13.98
N GLN A 168 2.46 2.91 -15.20
CA GLN A 168 2.91 4.11 -15.93
C GLN A 168 2.66 5.39 -15.13
N ASP A 169 1.43 5.57 -14.63
CA ASP A 169 1.06 6.75 -13.84
C ASP A 169 1.96 6.90 -12.60
N GLN A 170 2.33 5.80 -11.95
CA GLN A 170 3.18 5.84 -10.76
C GLN A 170 4.65 6.10 -11.10
N ILE A 171 5.12 5.60 -12.25
CA ILE A 171 6.46 5.90 -12.76
C ILE A 171 6.58 7.39 -13.06
N ASP A 172 5.54 8.00 -13.62
CA ASP A 172 5.51 9.45 -13.90
C ASP A 172 5.62 10.29 -12.61
N PHE A 173 5.20 9.74 -11.46
CA PHE A 173 5.42 10.33 -10.13
C PHE A 173 6.81 10.03 -9.53
N GLY A 174 7.71 9.37 -10.24
CA GLY A 174 9.08 9.08 -9.78
C GLY A 174 9.22 7.77 -9.01
N VAL A 175 8.22 6.88 -9.05
CA VAL A 175 8.35 5.51 -8.53
C VAL A 175 9.20 4.68 -9.50
N PRO A 176 10.27 4.00 -9.05
CA PRO A 176 11.10 3.17 -9.92
C PRO A 176 10.31 1.98 -10.46
N TRP A 177 10.46 1.67 -11.75
CA TRP A 177 9.76 0.54 -12.38
C TRP A 177 10.12 -0.80 -11.72
N GLU A 178 11.32 -0.90 -11.15
CA GLU A 178 11.84 -2.06 -10.42
C GLU A 178 10.97 -2.43 -9.22
N LEU A 179 10.25 -1.46 -8.64
CA LEU A 179 9.28 -1.73 -7.58
C LEU A 179 8.21 -2.70 -8.05
N PHE A 180 7.64 -2.50 -9.24
CA PHE A 180 6.57 -3.36 -9.78
C PHE A 180 7.08 -4.75 -10.15
N TYR A 181 8.31 -4.83 -10.64
CA TYR A 181 8.99 -6.10 -10.86
C TYR A 181 9.16 -6.87 -9.54
N LEU A 182 9.70 -6.22 -8.51
CA LEU A 182 9.91 -6.82 -7.19
C LEU A 182 8.60 -7.23 -6.52
N LEU A 183 7.55 -6.42 -6.69
CA LEU A 183 6.22 -6.76 -6.19
C LEU A 183 5.69 -8.05 -6.83
N GLY A 184 5.87 -8.19 -8.14
CA GLY A 184 5.57 -9.43 -8.88
C GLY A 184 6.37 -10.63 -8.37
N VAL A 185 7.69 -10.50 -8.24
CA VAL A 185 8.57 -11.56 -7.73
C VAL A 185 8.18 -11.98 -6.31
N LYS A 186 7.96 -11.03 -5.42
CA LYS A 186 7.60 -11.31 -4.02
C LYS A 186 6.22 -11.93 -3.91
N ARG A 187 5.26 -11.49 -4.72
CA ARG A 187 3.96 -12.15 -4.82
C ARG A 187 4.12 -13.60 -5.28
N ASP A 188 4.88 -13.86 -6.34
CA ASP A 188 5.06 -15.23 -6.85
C ASP A 188 5.78 -16.13 -5.82
N LEU A 189 6.74 -15.60 -5.05
CA LEU A 189 7.32 -16.31 -3.89
C LEU A 189 6.30 -16.60 -2.79
N LEU A 190 5.38 -15.67 -2.51
CA LEU A 190 4.28 -15.87 -1.56
C LEU A 190 3.36 -17.00 -2.03
N HIS A 191 3.02 -17.04 -3.33
CA HIS A 191 2.25 -18.15 -3.90
C HIS A 191 3.02 -19.48 -3.79
N GLN A 192 4.32 -19.49 -4.05
CA GLN A 192 5.16 -20.68 -3.88
C GLN A 192 5.21 -21.17 -2.42
N GLN A 193 5.30 -20.25 -1.45
CA GLN A 193 5.22 -20.59 -0.04
C GLN A 193 3.86 -21.19 0.31
N LEU A 194 2.77 -20.62 -0.23
CA LEU A 194 1.43 -21.17 -0.06
C LEU A 194 1.32 -22.58 -0.65
N ASP A 195 1.88 -22.81 -1.85
CA ASP A 195 1.94 -24.12 -2.49
C ASP A 195 2.70 -25.14 -1.64
N TYR A 196 3.79 -24.70 -1.00
CA TYR A 196 4.55 -25.53 -0.06
C TYR A 196 3.73 -25.88 1.20
N ILE A 197 3.01 -24.92 1.77
CA ILE A 197 2.17 -25.11 2.97
C ILE A 197 1.08 -26.16 2.71
N ILE A 198 0.45 -26.13 1.52
CA ILE A 198 -0.62 -27.09 1.15
C ILE A 198 -0.09 -28.38 0.53
N SER A 199 1.21 -28.48 0.29
CA SER A 199 1.79 -29.68 -0.30
C SER A 199 1.70 -30.87 0.65
N VAL A 200 1.59 -32.07 0.08
CA VAL A 200 1.74 -33.31 0.86
C VAL A 200 3.20 -33.40 1.31
N LYS A 201 3.45 -33.18 2.60
CA LYS A 201 4.80 -33.21 3.17
C LYS A 201 5.31 -34.65 3.17
N HIS A 202 6.35 -34.92 2.39
CA HIS A 202 6.96 -36.25 2.29
C HIS A 202 7.86 -36.49 3.50
N GLY A 203 7.32 -37.17 4.51
CA GLY A 203 8.00 -37.43 5.77
C GLY A 203 7.70 -38.81 6.35
N TYR A 204 8.37 -39.83 5.79
CA TYR A 204 8.73 -41.13 6.39
C TYR A 204 7.70 -42.26 6.55
N GLU A 205 8.29 -43.47 6.37
CA GLU A 205 7.84 -44.87 6.53
C GLU A 205 6.54 -45.28 5.82
N ASP A 206 6.71 -45.90 4.65
CA ASP A 206 5.67 -46.68 3.97
C ASP A 206 5.24 -47.84 4.88
N CYS A 207 4.25 -47.58 5.73
CA CYS A 207 3.51 -48.65 6.39
C CYS A 207 2.98 -49.58 5.30
N PRO A 208 3.20 -50.91 5.39
CA PRO A 208 2.63 -51.86 4.43
C PRO A 208 1.10 -51.77 4.29
N CYS A 209 0.44 -51.16 5.28
CA CYS A 209 -0.99 -50.87 5.27
C CYS A 209 -1.42 -49.76 4.28
N GLY A 210 -0.47 -49.01 3.69
CA GLY A 210 -0.74 -47.93 2.74
C GLY A 210 -1.45 -46.71 3.35
N PHE A 211 -1.42 -46.56 4.68
CA PHE A 211 -2.12 -45.48 5.39
C PHE A 211 -1.73 -44.10 4.83
N GLN A 212 -0.44 -43.85 4.61
CA GLN A 212 0.04 -42.55 4.13
C GLN A 212 -0.48 -42.24 2.74
N SER A 213 -0.41 -43.19 1.80
CA SER A 213 -0.92 -43.01 0.44
C SER A 213 -2.42 -42.69 0.42
N LYS A 214 -3.20 -43.41 1.24
CA LYS A 214 -4.63 -43.17 1.37
C LYS A 214 -4.95 -41.82 2.03
N SER A 215 -4.19 -41.42 3.05
CA SER A 215 -4.33 -40.12 3.70
C SER A 215 -3.99 -38.97 2.75
N ALA A 216 -2.90 -39.11 1.99
CA ALA A 216 -2.51 -38.16 0.96
C ALA A 216 -3.57 -38.05 -0.14
N TYR A 217 -4.07 -39.19 -0.64
CA TYR A 217 -5.15 -39.21 -1.63
C TYR A 217 -6.42 -38.51 -1.12
N SER A 218 -6.83 -38.77 0.12
CA SER A 218 -7.99 -38.12 0.75
C SER A 218 -7.80 -36.61 0.87
N TYR A 219 -6.60 -36.15 1.26
CA TYR A 219 -6.30 -34.72 1.36
C TYR A 219 -6.25 -34.04 -0.01
N LEU A 220 -5.62 -34.67 -1.01
CA LEU A 220 -5.64 -34.18 -2.39
C LEU A 220 -7.07 -34.08 -2.92
N GLY A 221 -7.96 -35.03 -2.57
CA GLY A 221 -9.38 -34.92 -2.88
C GLY A 221 -10.04 -33.69 -2.26
N GLN A 222 -9.74 -33.37 -0.99
CA GLN A 222 -10.24 -32.15 -0.33
C GLN A 222 -9.73 -30.88 -1.02
N LEU A 223 -8.44 -30.82 -1.35
CA LEU A 223 -7.85 -29.71 -2.11
C LEU A 223 -8.50 -29.57 -3.50
N SER A 224 -8.76 -30.69 -4.18
CA SER A 224 -9.41 -30.71 -5.49
C SER A 224 -10.82 -30.14 -5.43
N ASN A 225 -11.58 -30.50 -4.39
CA ASN A 225 -12.96 -30.04 -4.22
C ASN A 225 -13.04 -28.52 -4.01
N GLU A 226 -12.01 -27.93 -3.38
CA GLU A 226 -11.88 -26.47 -3.20
C GLU A 226 -11.23 -25.78 -4.41
N GLY A 227 -10.84 -26.52 -5.46
CA GLY A 227 -10.16 -25.98 -6.64
C GLY A 227 -8.73 -25.49 -6.35
N LEU A 228 -8.08 -26.02 -5.32
CA LEU A 228 -6.72 -25.64 -4.90
C LEU A 228 -5.63 -26.47 -5.59
N LEU A 229 -5.99 -27.57 -6.25
CA LEU A 229 -5.07 -28.33 -7.10
C LEU A 229 -4.97 -27.70 -8.49
N LEU A 230 -3.74 -27.41 -8.92
CA LEU A 230 -3.32 -27.08 -10.29
C LEU A 230 -4.44 -26.46 -11.16
N ALA A 231 -4.80 -25.21 -10.88
CA ALA A 231 -5.64 -24.44 -11.79
C ALA A 231 -4.83 -24.14 -13.08
N PRO A 232 -5.43 -24.24 -14.27
CA PRO A 232 -4.82 -23.71 -15.48
C PRO A 232 -4.45 -22.24 -15.25
N TYR A 233 -3.29 -21.83 -15.76
CA TYR A 233 -2.67 -20.50 -15.61
C TYR A 233 -3.57 -19.28 -15.97
N ILE A 234 -4.77 -19.54 -16.49
CA ILE A 234 -5.72 -18.59 -17.04
C ILE A 234 -6.56 -17.89 -15.96
N ASP A 235 -6.76 -18.52 -14.79
CA ASP A 235 -7.51 -17.95 -13.67
C ASP A 235 -6.64 -17.90 -12.41
N ARG A 236 -5.73 -16.92 -12.35
CA ARG A 236 -4.88 -16.74 -11.17
C ARG A 236 -5.75 -16.23 -10.02
N GLU A 237 -6.02 -17.10 -9.06
CA GLU A 237 -6.68 -16.73 -7.81
C GLU A 237 -5.72 -15.98 -6.87
N THR A 238 -6.23 -15.06 -6.07
CA THR A 238 -5.44 -14.30 -5.09
C THR A 238 -4.96 -15.21 -3.96
N ALA A 239 -3.80 -14.90 -3.36
CA ALA A 239 -3.31 -15.67 -2.23
C ALA A 239 -4.32 -15.65 -1.06
N LEU A 240 -4.94 -14.51 -0.78
CA LEU A 240 -5.96 -14.38 0.26
C LEU A 240 -7.16 -15.31 0.02
N ASN A 241 -7.68 -15.39 -1.21
CA ASN A 241 -8.79 -16.28 -1.52
C ASN A 241 -8.41 -17.75 -1.39
N ARG A 242 -7.21 -18.13 -1.86
CA ARG A 242 -6.68 -19.48 -1.68
C ARG A 242 -6.56 -19.83 -0.19
N ILE A 243 -6.03 -18.93 0.63
CA ILE A 243 -5.94 -19.10 2.08
C ILE A 243 -7.32 -19.29 2.70
N ASN A 244 -8.29 -18.45 2.35
CA ASN A 244 -9.67 -18.57 2.84
C ASN A 244 -10.32 -19.90 2.47
N LYS A 245 -10.00 -20.47 1.29
CA LYS A 245 -10.45 -21.83 0.90
C LYS A 245 -9.77 -22.91 1.73
N ILE A 246 -8.46 -22.82 1.95
CA ILE A 246 -7.71 -23.80 2.77
C ILE A 246 -8.22 -23.78 4.22
N GLU A 247 -8.55 -22.61 4.75
CA GLU A 247 -9.09 -22.46 6.10
C GLU A 247 -10.45 -23.16 6.28
N LYS A 248 -11.23 -23.35 5.20
CA LYS A 248 -12.49 -24.10 5.22
C LYS A 248 -12.30 -25.61 5.17
N ILE A 249 -11.14 -26.11 4.77
CA ILE A 249 -10.85 -27.55 4.76
C ILE A 249 -10.94 -28.09 6.19
N GLY A 250 -11.76 -29.11 6.39
CA GLY A 250 -12.05 -29.70 7.69
C GLY A 250 -10.87 -30.43 8.34
N ALA A 251 -11.15 -31.26 9.34
CA ALA A 251 -10.16 -32.17 9.90
C ALA A 251 -9.85 -33.32 8.91
N PRO A 252 -8.68 -33.98 9.03
CA PRO A 252 -8.35 -35.13 8.19
C PRO A 252 -9.45 -36.19 8.25
N ILE A 253 -9.93 -36.63 7.08
CA ILE A 253 -10.93 -37.69 7.00
C ILE A 253 -10.28 -39.00 7.48
N GLU A 254 -11.01 -39.74 8.31
CA GLU A 254 -10.56 -41.06 8.73
C GLU A 254 -10.40 -42.00 7.53
N VAL A 255 -9.28 -42.69 7.48
CA VAL A 255 -8.93 -43.58 6.37
C VAL A 255 -9.25 -45.03 6.76
N GLU A 256 -9.94 -45.76 5.87
CA GLU A 256 -10.28 -47.16 6.08
C GLU A 256 -9.07 -48.05 6.39
N GLY A 257 -9.21 -48.86 7.45
CA GLY A 257 -8.18 -49.79 7.90
C GLY A 257 -7.06 -49.15 8.72
N SER A 258 -7.18 -47.86 9.11
CA SER A 258 -6.19 -47.20 9.96
C SER A 258 -6.01 -47.91 11.30
N THR A 259 -7.11 -48.31 11.96
CA THR A 259 -7.11 -48.89 13.32
C THR A 259 -6.79 -50.38 13.37
N THR A 260 -6.81 -51.08 12.24
CA THR A 260 -6.49 -52.52 12.15
C THR A 260 -5.01 -52.78 11.90
N CYS A 261 -4.23 -51.73 11.59
CA CYS A 261 -2.78 -51.82 11.43
C CYS A 261 -2.09 -51.97 12.79
N LYS A 262 -1.12 -52.89 12.91
CA LYS A 262 -0.31 -53.07 14.12
C LYS A 262 0.47 -51.79 14.50
N SER A 263 0.79 -50.95 13.52
CA SER A 263 1.53 -49.70 13.70
C SER A 263 0.64 -48.46 13.76
N TYR A 264 -0.69 -48.60 13.94
CA TYR A 264 -1.65 -47.47 13.86
C TYR A 264 -1.31 -46.28 14.76
N ARG A 265 -0.66 -46.51 15.90
CA ARG A 265 -0.26 -45.45 16.85
C ARG A 265 0.76 -44.46 16.27
N TRP A 266 1.51 -44.90 15.26
CA TRP A 266 2.51 -44.10 14.55
C TRP A 266 1.97 -43.46 13.28
N HIS A 267 0.71 -43.73 12.93
CA HIS A 267 0.07 -43.06 11.79
C HIS A 267 -0.07 -41.57 12.07
N ARG A 268 0.37 -40.78 11.08
CA ARG A 268 0.21 -39.32 11.06
C ARG A 268 -0.43 -38.95 9.73
N PRO A 269 -1.56 -38.23 9.73
CA PRO A 269 -2.19 -37.83 8.48
C PRO A 269 -1.23 -37.03 7.59
N ALA A 270 -1.46 -37.09 6.28
CA ALA A 270 -0.67 -36.38 5.28
C ALA A 270 -0.71 -34.84 5.42
N TYR A 271 -1.69 -34.31 6.16
CA TYR A 271 -1.76 -32.91 6.55
C TYR A 271 -2.17 -32.77 8.01
N SER A 272 -1.73 -31.69 8.65
CA SER A 272 -2.14 -31.30 10.00
C SER A 272 -2.84 -29.95 9.91
N ARG A 273 -4.14 -29.91 10.19
CA ARG A 273 -4.91 -28.66 10.15
C ARG A 273 -4.30 -27.59 11.05
N GLU A 274 -3.93 -27.94 12.28
CA GLU A 274 -3.33 -27.00 13.23
C GLU A 274 -2.03 -26.41 12.70
N THR A 275 -1.14 -27.26 12.17
CA THR A 275 0.14 -26.83 11.60
C THR A 275 -0.08 -25.95 10.37
N THR A 276 -0.97 -26.34 9.48
CA THR A 276 -1.34 -25.55 8.30
C THR A 276 -1.90 -24.19 8.71
N LEU A 277 -2.85 -24.12 9.66
CA LEU A 277 -3.41 -22.84 10.12
C LEU A 277 -2.34 -21.93 10.74
N ASN A 278 -1.41 -22.48 11.53
CA ASN A 278 -0.31 -21.71 12.09
C ASN A 278 0.64 -21.18 11.00
N GLU A 279 0.95 -22.00 9.99
CA GLU A 279 1.77 -21.59 8.83
C GLU A 279 1.05 -20.52 7.98
N LEU A 280 -0.26 -20.66 7.77
CA LEU A 280 -1.08 -19.68 7.06
C LEU A 280 -1.19 -18.36 7.83
N GLN A 281 -1.29 -18.41 9.16
CA GLN A 281 -1.28 -17.21 9.99
C GLN A 281 0.08 -16.49 9.90
N GLY A 282 1.19 -17.24 9.95
CA GLY A 282 2.52 -16.69 9.71
C GLY A 282 2.67 -16.05 8.33
N LEU A 283 1.99 -16.60 7.32
CA LEU A 283 1.87 -15.96 6.01
C LEU A 283 1.04 -14.67 6.14
N LYS A 284 -0.18 -14.69 6.69
CA LYS A 284 -1.02 -13.48 6.85
C LYS A 284 -0.33 -12.33 7.61
N ASP A 285 0.54 -12.64 8.56
CA ASP A 285 1.30 -11.67 9.36
C ASP A 285 2.60 -11.19 8.67
N GLY A 286 2.79 -11.56 7.40
CA GLY A 286 3.92 -11.18 6.58
C GLY A 286 4.07 -9.66 6.40
N LYS A 287 5.23 -9.26 5.87
CA LYS A 287 5.54 -7.86 5.55
C LYS A 287 5.76 -7.72 4.05
N GLY A 288 5.32 -6.60 3.48
CA GLY A 288 5.52 -6.28 2.08
C GLY A 288 6.93 -5.76 1.81
N LEU A 289 7.07 -4.99 0.74
CA LEU A 289 8.35 -4.46 0.32
C LEU A 289 8.93 -3.48 1.36
N CYS A 290 10.26 -3.45 1.46
CA CYS A 290 10.97 -2.50 2.30
C CYS A 290 11.30 -1.24 1.51
N LEU A 291 10.78 -0.09 1.95
CA LEU A 291 11.02 1.19 1.29
C LEU A 291 12.52 1.54 1.24
N ASN A 292 13.25 1.35 2.34
CA ASN A 292 14.69 1.66 2.38
C ASN A 292 15.52 0.78 1.44
N CYS A 293 15.10 -0.46 1.20
CA CYS A 293 15.75 -1.33 0.22
C CYS A 293 15.53 -0.84 -1.22
N ILE A 294 14.40 -0.19 -1.49
CA ILE A 294 14.06 0.36 -2.81
C ILE A 294 14.76 1.71 -3.02
N SER A 295 14.73 2.59 -2.03
CA SER A 295 15.31 3.94 -2.12
C SER A 295 16.85 3.96 -2.02
N GLY A 296 17.49 2.86 -1.60
CA GLY A 296 18.92 2.76 -1.32
C GLY A 296 19.86 2.67 -2.54
N GLY A 297 19.33 2.71 -3.78
CA GLY A 297 20.12 2.92 -5.00
C GLY A 297 21.18 1.85 -5.33
N SER A 298 21.11 0.64 -4.78
CA SER A 298 22.03 -0.42 -5.22
C SER A 298 21.60 -0.92 -6.61
N PRO A 299 22.47 -0.85 -7.64
CA PRO A 299 22.14 -1.26 -9.01
C PRO A 299 21.93 -2.78 -9.14
N VAL A 300 22.18 -3.52 -8.06
CA VAL A 300 21.81 -4.93 -7.93
C VAL A 300 20.68 -4.98 -6.91
N TYR A 301 19.44 -4.83 -7.39
CA TYR A 301 18.23 -5.15 -6.64
C TYR A 301 18.25 -6.64 -6.31
N SER A 302 19.00 -6.99 -5.28
CA SER A 302 19.21 -8.37 -4.93
C SER A 302 17.96 -8.88 -4.22
N GLU A 303 17.53 -10.09 -4.56
CA GLU A 303 16.55 -10.88 -3.78
C GLU A 303 16.99 -11.10 -2.32
N LYS A 304 18.16 -10.59 -1.90
CA LYS A 304 18.68 -10.69 -0.54
C LYS A 304 17.67 -10.16 0.46
N ALA A 305 17.63 -10.84 1.60
CA ALA A 305 16.81 -10.47 2.73
C ALA A 305 17.10 -9.02 3.16
N CYS A 306 16.03 -8.29 3.50
CA CYS A 306 16.15 -6.96 4.09
C CYS A 306 17.08 -7.03 5.31
N SER A 307 18.16 -6.25 5.30
CA SER A 307 19.13 -6.22 6.40
C SER A 307 18.74 -5.25 7.53
N ILE A 308 17.59 -4.57 7.40
CA ILE A 308 17.10 -3.58 8.35
C ILE A 308 16.11 -4.26 9.30
N LYS A 309 16.34 -4.12 10.60
CA LYS A 309 15.34 -4.51 11.62
C LYS A 309 14.22 -3.47 11.60
N HIS A 310 13.00 -3.93 11.31
CA HIS A 310 11.78 -3.14 11.29
C HIS A 310 10.87 -3.52 12.45
#